data_AF-A0A978V0T6-F1
#
_entry.id   AF-A0A978V0T6-F1
#
_cell.length_a   1.000
_cell.length_b   1.000
_cell.length_c   1.000
_cell.angle_alpha   90.00
_cell.angle_beta   90.00
_cell.angle_gamma   90.00
#
_symmetry.space_group_name_H-M   'P 1'
#
loop_
_entity.id
_entity.type
_entity.pdbx_description
1 polymer ?
#
loop_
_entity_poly.entity_id
_entity_poly.type
_entity_poly.pdbx_seq_one_letter_code
_entity_poly.pdbx_strand_id
1 'polypeptide(L)'
;MEKNGIALDNRYVVPHNCYLLLKYGAHINVEWCYQSRYIKYLFKYINKGHDRVTAIFYGNANDGNVHGYMDEINMYYDCRYILPCEAAWRIFGFDIHYKDPLVERLKFYLPNEQNIVFEDTDSIDAIMNRNSMSNSMFSAWMDANKKYVEARELTYAEFPTRFVWKSSEREWHPRKHGFAIGRMLFVPLGCGDIYYLRILLNRVREPTNFEEIMNINGFQYNSLRDACYALGLLDDNKEYVDGIVEAIN
;
A
#
# COMPACT_ATOMS: atom_id res chain seq x y z
N MET A 1 24.93 -42.96 -7.57
CA MET A 1 23.65 -43.69 -7.78
C MET A 1 23.39 -43.72 -9.28
N GLU A 2 22.92 -44.82 -9.85
CA GLU A 2 22.51 -44.84 -11.27
C GLU A 2 20.99 -44.69 -11.38
N LYS A 3 20.54 -43.75 -12.22
CA LYS A 3 19.13 -43.59 -12.59
C LYS A 3 19.04 -43.50 -14.10
N ASN A 4 18.26 -44.39 -14.73
CA ASN A 4 18.08 -44.47 -16.19
C ASN A 4 19.41 -44.54 -16.98
N GLY A 5 20.39 -45.30 -16.49
CA GLY A 5 21.69 -45.48 -17.17
C GLY A 5 22.62 -44.26 -17.09
N ILE A 6 22.28 -43.25 -16.30
CA ILE A 6 23.14 -42.10 -16.01
C ILE A 6 23.67 -42.25 -14.59
N ALA A 7 25.00 -42.28 -14.46
CA ALA A 7 25.68 -42.23 -13.17
C ALA A 7 25.52 -40.83 -12.57
N LEU A 8 24.62 -40.70 -11.59
CA LEU A 8 24.41 -39.50 -10.82
C LEU A 8 25.47 -39.42 -9.70
N ASP A 9 26.20 -38.31 -9.71
CA ASP A 9 27.11 -37.90 -8.66
C ASP A 9 26.68 -36.57 -8.00
N ASN A 10 27.45 -36.10 -7.03
CA ASN A 10 27.15 -34.87 -6.28
C ASN A 10 27.17 -33.60 -7.15
N ARG A 11 27.63 -33.65 -8.41
CA ARG A 11 27.58 -32.51 -9.34
C ARG A 11 26.19 -32.27 -9.90
N TYR A 12 25.27 -33.23 -9.75
CA TYR A 12 23.86 -33.11 -10.13
C TYR A 12 22.97 -32.55 -9.00
N VAL A 13 23.53 -32.34 -7.81
CA VAL A 13 22.83 -31.73 -6.67
C VAL A 13 23.12 -30.23 -6.68
N VAL A 14 22.08 -29.40 -6.59
CA VAL A 14 22.24 -27.95 -6.47
C VAL A 14 23.14 -27.64 -5.26
N PRO A 15 24.25 -26.89 -5.43
CA PRO A 15 25.18 -26.64 -4.34
C PRO A 15 24.49 -25.88 -3.20
N HIS A 16 24.62 -26.39 -1.99
CA HIS A 16 24.03 -25.79 -0.79
C HIS A 16 24.94 -24.69 -0.23
N ASN A 17 24.34 -23.60 0.22
CA ASN A 17 25.07 -22.59 0.97
C ASN A 17 25.17 -23.02 2.44
N CYS A 18 26.36 -23.44 2.88
CA CYS A 18 26.59 -23.91 4.25
C CYS A 18 26.20 -22.89 5.31
N TYR A 19 26.44 -21.60 5.07
CA TYR A 19 26.08 -20.54 6.01
C TYR A 19 24.56 -20.46 6.20
N LEU A 20 23.79 -20.48 5.10
CA LEU A 20 22.33 -20.43 5.16
C LEU A 20 21.75 -21.69 5.80
N LEU A 21 22.31 -22.86 5.48
CA LEU A 21 21.86 -24.13 6.04
C LEU A 21 22.09 -24.20 7.56
N LEU A 22 23.25 -23.76 8.04
CA LEU A 22 23.55 -23.69 9.47
C LEU A 22 22.73 -22.61 10.20
N LYS A 23 22.54 -21.45 9.57
CA LYS A 23 21.81 -20.33 10.18
C LYS A 23 20.32 -20.60 10.36
N TYR A 24 19.70 -21.27 9.38
CA TYR A 24 18.25 -21.45 9.35
C TYR A 24 17.79 -22.90 9.55
N GLY A 25 18.73 -23.86 9.65
CA GLY A 25 18.39 -25.27 9.84
C GLY A 25 17.57 -25.89 8.69
N ALA A 26 17.66 -25.30 7.49
CA ALA A 26 16.85 -25.68 6.33
C ALA A 26 17.66 -25.65 5.04
N HIS A 27 17.28 -26.48 4.07
CA HIS A 27 17.86 -26.45 2.73
C HIS A 27 17.29 -25.26 1.94
N ILE A 28 18.13 -24.27 1.63
CA ILE A 28 17.72 -23.02 0.97
C ILE A 28 18.32 -22.98 -0.44
N ASN A 29 17.46 -22.91 -1.47
CA ASN A 29 17.89 -22.62 -2.84
C ASN A 29 18.17 -21.13 -3.00
N VAL A 30 19.33 -20.80 -3.56
CA VAL A 30 19.72 -19.41 -3.91
C VAL A 30 19.87 -19.35 -5.43
N GLU A 31 19.04 -18.53 -6.07
CA GLU A 31 19.05 -18.34 -7.52
C GLU A 31 19.40 -16.90 -7.87
N TRP A 32 20.35 -16.71 -8.79
CA TRP A 32 20.66 -15.39 -9.34
C TRP A 32 19.68 -15.05 -10.46
N CYS A 33 18.68 -14.20 -10.16
CA CYS A 33 17.71 -13.77 -11.16
C CYS A 33 18.24 -12.57 -11.97
N TYR A 34 18.68 -12.82 -13.21
CA TYR A 34 19.14 -11.74 -14.11
C TYR A 34 17.99 -11.02 -14.85
N GLN A 35 16.80 -11.64 -14.97
CA GLN A 35 15.67 -11.05 -15.68
C GLN A 35 14.56 -10.61 -14.71
N SER A 36 14.07 -9.38 -14.86
CA SER A 36 12.98 -8.81 -14.06
C SER A 36 11.68 -9.64 -14.10
N ARG A 37 11.52 -10.50 -15.11
CA ARG A 37 10.40 -11.44 -15.25
C ARG A 37 10.38 -12.50 -14.13
N TYR A 38 11.53 -12.97 -13.67
CA TYR A 38 11.61 -13.92 -12.55
C TYR A 38 11.23 -13.28 -11.21
N ILE A 39 11.61 -12.01 -11.00
CA ILE A 39 11.17 -11.22 -9.85
C ILE A 39 9.65 -11.10 -9.85
N LYS A 40 9.05 -10.74 -11.00
CA LYS A 40 7.58 -10.71 -11.15
C LYS A 40 6.95 -12.08 -10.89
N TYR A 41 7.59 -13.16 -11.32
CA TYR A 41 7.11 -14.52 -11.08
C TYR A 41 7.10 -14.86 -9.59
N LEU A 42 8.21 -14.66 -8.87
CA LEU A 42 8.30 -14.89 -7.42
C LEU A 42 7.26 -14.06 -6.65
N PHE A 43 7.20 -12.75 -6.92
CA PHE A 43 6.21 -11.88 -6.29
C PHE A 43 4.78 -12.20 -6.71
N LYS A 44 4.55 -12.77 -7.91
CA LYS A 44 3.23 -13.23 -8.32
C LYS A 44 2.75 -14.34 -7.40
N TYR A 45 3.57 -15.30 -7.00
CA TYR A 45 3.13 -16.39 -6.10
C TYR A 45 2.99 -15.94 -4.65
N ILE A 46 3.88 -15.06 -4.19
CA ILE A 46 3.79 -14.48 -2.83
C ILE A 46 2.56 -13.58 -2.69
N ASN A 47 2.23 -12.79 -3.74
CA ASN A 47 1.07 -11.89 -3.75
C ASN A 47 -0.13 -12.48 -4.47
N LYS A 48 -0.08 -13.75 -4.91
CA LYS A 48 -1.27 -14.43 -5.41
C LYS A 48 -2.13 -14.56 -4.17
N GLY A 49 -3.25 -13.85 -4.16
CA GLY A 49 -4.20 -13.96 -3.08
C GLY A 49 -4.54 -15.43 -2.84
N HIS A 50 -4.90 -15.74 -1.61
CA HIS A 50 -5.42 -17.05 -1.25
C HIS A 50 -6.53 -17.48 -2.23
N ASP A 51 -6.53 -18.76 -2.60
CA ASP A 51 -7.59 -19.32 -3.41
C ASP A 51 -8.92 -19.08 -2.69
N ARG A 52 -9.89 -18.48 -3.41
CA ARG A 52 -11.23 -18.21 -2.90
C ARG A 52 -12.19 -19.22 -3.47
N VAL A 53 -13.08 -19.72 -2.64
CA VAL A 53 -14.15 -20.62 -3.02
C VAL A 53 -15.46 -19.96 -2.62
N THR A 54 -16.30 -19.66 -3.60
CA THR A 54 -17.70 -19.30 -3.35
C THR A 54 -18.49 -20.60 -3.22
N ALA A 55 -18.92 -20.92 -2.00
CA ALA A 55 -19.81 -22.05 -1.74
C ALA A 55 -21.27 -21.57 -1.84
N ILE A 56 -22.07 -22.29 -2.63
CA ILE A 56 -23.51 -22.03 -2.78
C ILE A 56 -24.26 -23.13 -2.04
N PHE A 57 -25.11 -22.76 -1.09
CA PHE A 57 -26.01 -23.72 -0.43
C PHE A 57 -27.44 -23.50 -0.91
N TYR A 58 -27.98 -24.48 -1.61
CA TYR A 58 -29.43 -24.58 -1.79
C TYR A 58 -30.00 -25.20 -0.52
N GLY A 59 -30.91 -24.49 0.15
CA GLY A 59 -31.65 -25.07 1.27
C GLY A 59 -32.30 -26.39 0.84
N ASN A 60 -32.23 -27.42 1.69
CA ASN A 60 -32.83 -28.72 1.40
C ASN A 60 -34.31 -28.53 1.04
N ALA A 61 -34.70 -28.94 -0.16
CA ALA A 61 -36.07 -28.90 -0.69
C ALA A 61 -37.00 -29.94 -0.02
N ASN A 62 -36.89 -30.12 1.30
CA ASN A 62 -37.68 -31.07 2.08
C ASN A 62 -38.56 -30.39 3.13
N ASP A 63 -38.64 -29.06 3.18
CA ASP A 63 -39.60 -28.38 4.05
C ASP A 63 -40.67 -27.68 3.19
N GLY A 64 -41.90 -28.18 3.29
CA GLY A 64 -43.04 -27.90 2.40
C GLY A 64 -43.65 -26.51 2.53
N ASN A 65 -42.86 -25.46 2.77
CA ASN A 65 -43.33 -24.08 2.85
C ASN A 65 -42.85 -23.27 1.64
N VAL A 66 -43.69 -23.22 0.61
CA VAL A 66 -43.49 -22.51 -0.66
C VAL A 66 -43.59 -20.97 -0.52
N HIS A 67 -43.40 -20.41 0.68
CA HIS A 67 -43.35 -18.95 0.90
C HIS A 67 -42.43 -18.55 2.06
N GLY A 68 -41.24 -19.14 2.13
CA GLY A 68 -40.20 -18.74 3.08
C GLY A 68 -39.24 -17.74 2.45
N TYR A 69 -39.12 -16.55 3.04
CA TYR A 69 -38.07 -15.56 2.81
C TYR A 69 -36.72 -16.21 2.45
N MET A 70 -36.33 -16.11 1.17
CA MET A 70 -35.06 -16.66 0.68
C MET A 70 -34.00 -15.58 0.90
N ASP A 71 -33.15 -15.77 1.90
CA ASP A 71 -32.07 -14.83 2.20
C ASP A 71 -30.90 -15.06 1.23
N GLU A 72 -30.83 -14.22 0.20
CA GLU A 72 -29.78 -14.25 -0.83
C GLU A 72 -28.37 -14.13 -0.23
N ILE A 73 -28.19 -13.48 0.93
CA ILE A 73 -26.87 -13.31 1.57
C ILE A 73 -26.43 -14.64 2.20
N ASN A 74 -27.34 -15.37 2.83
CA ASN A 74 -27.04 -16.69 3.41
C ASN A 74 -26.82 -17.79 2.37
N MET A 75 -27.19 -17.56 1.10
CA MET A 75 -26.97 -18.54 0.01
C MET A 75 -25.53 -18.61 -0.47
N TYR A 76 -24.70 -17.59 -0.21
CA TYR A 76 -23.34 -17.49 -0.73
C TYR A 76 -22.32 -17.27 0.39
N TYR A 77 -21.42 -18.23 0.58
CA TYR A 77 -20.25 -18.06 1.42
C TYR A 77 -19.00 -17.88 0.55
N ASP A 78 -18.38 -16.70 0.64
CA ASP A 78 -17.07 -16.46 0.03
C ASP A 78 -15.96 -16.86 1.01
N CYS A 79 -15.51 -18.10 0.90
CA CYS A 79 -14.49 -18.67 1.76
C CYS A 79 -13.09 -18.48 1.17
N ARG A 80 -12.12 -18.28 2.05
CA ARG A 80 -10.70 -18.20 1.72
C ARG A 80 -9.99 -19.49 2.12
N TYR A 81 -9.31 -20.15 1.19
CA TYR A 81 -8.46 -21.28 1.51
C TYR A 81 -7.17 -20.81 2.19
N ILE A 82 -6.88 -21.38 3.36
CA ILE A 82 -5.64 -21.15 4.11
C ILE A 82 -4.98 -22.53 4.26
N LEU A 83 -3.70 -22.64 3.92
CA LEU A 83 -2.97 -23.91 4.05
C LEU A 83 -2.89 -24.32 5.53
N PRO A 84 -2.95 -25.62 5.89
CA PRO A 84 -2.91 -26.06 7.30
C PRO A 84 -1.74 -25.48 8.10
N CYS A 85 -0.56 -25.35 7.49
CA CYS A 85 0.61 -24.75 8.13
C CYS A 85 0.40 -23.26 8.46
N GLU A 86 -0.19 -22.50 7.53
CA GLU A 86 -0.50 -21.07 7.74
C GLU A 86 -1.60 -20.91 8.79
N ALA A 87 -2.63 -21.77 8.78
CA ALA A 87 -3.69 -21.77 9.78
C ALA A 87 -3.14 -22.04 11.18
N ALA A 88 -2.25 -23.04 11.34
CA ALA A 88 -1.57 -23.30 12.60
C ALA A 88 -0.73 -22.08 13.04
N TRP A 89 0.02 -21.47 12.12
CA TRP A 89 0.82 -20.27 12.40
C TRP A 89 -0.04 -19.11 12.94
N ARG A 90 -1.20 -18.89 12.30
CA ARG A 90 -2.19 -17.89 12.73
C ARG A 90 -2.81 -18.21 14.08
N ILE A 91 -3.19 -19.47 14.32
CA ILE A 91 -3.79 -19.92 15.59
C ILE A 91 -2.81 -19.71 16.76
N PHE A 92 -1.53 -19.99 16.54
CA PHE A 92 -0.50 -19.76 17.55
C PHE A 92 -0.05 -18.29 17.67
N GLY A 93 -0.61 -17.38 16.86
CA GLY A 93 -0.30 -15.95 16.93
C GLY A 93 1.10 -15.59 16.45
N PHE A 94 1.74 -16.44 15.64
CA PHE A 94 3.05 -16.14 15.08
C PHE A 94 2.95 -15.12 13.95
N ASP A 95 4.00 -14.30 13.82
CA ASP A 95 4.11 -13.35 12.70
C ASP A 95 4.18 -14.10 11.36
N ILE A 96 3.18 -13.85 10.51
CA ILE A 96 3.06 -14.47 9.18
C ILE A 96 4.04 -13.82 8.19
N HIS A 97 4.34 -12.54 8.40
CA HIS A 97 5.18 -11.75 7.52
C HIS A 97 6.09 -10.86 8.35
N TYR A 98 7.39 -11.03 8.13
CA TYR A 98 8.40 -10.11 8.63
C TYR A 98 8.94 -9.28 7.46
N LYS A 99 9.09 -7.97 7.67
CA LYS A 99 9.68 -7.05 6.68
C LYS A 99 10.80 -6.27 7.34
N ASP A 100 11.98 -6.37 6.78
CA ASP A 100 13.14 -5.56 7.15
C ASP A 100 13.74 -4.95 5.86
N PRO A 101 13.73 -3.62 5.70
CA PRO A 101 13.17 -2.63 6.62
C PRO A 101 11.64 -2.65 6.69
N LEU A 102 11.09 -2.07 7.76
CA LEU A 102 9.63 -1.87 7.90
C LEU A 102 9.10 -1.02 6.75
N VAL A 103 7.92 -1.38 6.23
CA VAL A 103 7.25 -0.63 5.16
C VAL A 103 5.91 -0.12 5.66
N GLU A 104 5.78 1.21 5.77
CA GLU A 104 4.57 1.89 6.22
C GLU A 104 3.71 2.29 5.02
N ARG A 105 2.43 1.91 5.02
CA ARG A 105 1.51 2.24 3.92
C ARG A 105 0.88 3.61 4.18
N LEU A 106 1.33 4.60 3.42
CA LEU A 106 0.89 5.98 3.54
C LEU A 106 -0.39 6.18 2.71
N LYS A 107 -1.50 6.39 3.41
CA LYS A 107 -2.78 6.78 2.80
C LYS A 107 -2.80 8.28 2.55
N PHE A 108 -3.45 8.73 1.49
CA PHE A 108 -3.69 10.13 1.18
C PHE A 108 -5.00 10.23 0.40
N TYR A 109 -5.59 11.42 0.38
CA TYR A 109 -6.91 11.69 -0.19
C TYR A 109 -7.00 13.17 -0.56
N LEU A 110 -7.95 13.53 -1.43
CA LEU A 110 -8.26 14.92 -1.76
C LEU A 110 -9.04 15.58 -0.60
N PRO A 111 -9.08 16.92 -0.52
CA PRO A 111 -9.85 17.62 0.51
C PRO A 111 -11.28 17.09 0.61
N ASN A 112 -11.71 16.73 1.82
CA ASN A 112 -13.03 16.17 2.12
C ASN A 112 -13.36 14.80 1.50
N GLU A 113 -12.41 14.13 0.84
CA GLU A 113 -12.58 12.79 0.26
C GLU A 113 -11.93 11.69 1.13
N GLN A 114 -11.93 11.87 2.45
CA GLN A 114 -11.40 10.88 3.37
C GLN A 114 -12.27 9.63 3.37
N ASN A 115 -11.65 8.45 3.22
CA ASN A 115 -12.37 7.19 3.34
C ASN A 115 -12.77 6.93 4.81
N ILE A 116 -14.04 6.58 4.99
CA ILE A 116 -14.66 6.32 6.29
C ILE A 116 -15.16 4.88 6.27
N VAL A 117 -14.78 4.11 7.28
CA VAL A 117 -15.29 2.76 7.52
C VAL A 117 -16.27 2.84 8.68
N PHE A 118 -17.47 2.32 8.48
CA PHE A 118 -18.54 2.27 9.46
C PHE A 118 -19.22 0.90 9.41
N GLU A 119 -19.85 0.52 10.51
CA GLU A 119 -20.67 -0.69 10.57
C GLU A 119 -22.14 -0.35 10.32
N ASP A 120 -22.95 -1.32 9.88
CA ASP A 120 -24.39 -1.13 9.61
C ASP A 120 -25.19 -0.69 10.85
N THR A 121 -24.63 -0.90 12.04
CA THR A 121 -25.23 -0.51 13.32
C THR A 121 -24.83 0.90 13.78
N ASP A 122 -23.82 1.52 13.15
CA ASP A 122 -23.37 2.85 13.53
C ASP A 122 -24.39 3.91 13.09
N SER A 123 -24.75 4.82 14.01
CA SER A 123 -25.60 5.96 13.65
C SER A 123 -24.83 7.00 12.84
N ILE A 124 -25.53 7.69 11.94
CA ILE A 124 -24.94 8.75 11.09
C ILE A 124 -24.23 9.81 11.93
N ASP A 125 -24.85 10.24 13.03
CA ASP A 125 -24.26 11.25 13.94
C ASP A 125 -23.00 10.74 14.63
N ALA A 126 -22.95 9.46 15.01
CA ALA A 126 -21.75 8.86 15.59
C ALA A 126 -20.61 8.80 14.56
N ILE A 127 -20.93 8.46 13.31
CA ILE A 127 -19.96 8.41 12.21
C ILE A 127 -19.40 9.82 11.94
N MET A 128 -20.26 10.82 11.83
CA MET A 128 -19.87 12.22 11.59
C MET A 128 -18.99 12.78 12.71
N ASN A 129 -19.36 12.53 13.97
CA ASN A 129 -18.57 12.95 15.12
C ASN A 129 -17.22 12.25 15.18
N ARG A 130 -17.17 10.93 14.93
CA ARG A 130 -15.90 10.19 14.84
C ARG A 130 -14.99 10.82 13.78
N ASN A 131 -15.49 11.07 12.57
CA ASN A 131 -14.69 11.63 11.47
C ASN A 131 -14.16 13.04 11.74
N SER A 132 -14.97 13.89 12.34
CA SER A 132 -14.59 15.27 12.66
C SER A 132 -13.45 15.34 13.69
N MET A 133 -13.34 14.34 14.56
CA MET A 133 -12.29 14.25 15.59
C MET A 133 -11.08 13.39 15.18
N SER A 134 -11.12 12.83 13.97
CA SER A 134 -10.33 11.67 13.57
C SER A 134 -9.19 12.07 12.65
N ASN A 135 -8.06 12.48 13.23
CA ASN A 135 -6.84 12.77 12.47
C ASN A 135 -6.35 11.53 11.70
N SER A 136 -6.38 11.62 10.37
CA SER A 136 -5.80 10.58 9.52
C SER A 136 -4.28 10.65 9.59
N MET A 137 -3.61 9.60 9.14
CA MET A 137 -2.14 9.61 8.98
C MET A 137 -1.66 10.79 8.10
N PHE A 138 -2.48 11.20 7.13
CA PHE A 138 -2.17 12.26 6.19
C PHE A 138 -2.38 13.66 6.80
N SER A 139 -3.49 13.90 7.48
CA SER A 139 -3.72 15.18 8.17
C SER A 139 -2.77 15.36 9.36
N ALA A 140 -2.49 14.28 10.09
CA ALA A 140 -1.52 14.30 11.18
C ALA A 140 -0.09 14.60 10.74
N TRP A 141 0.27 14.31 9.48
CA TRP A 141 1.57 14.73 8.93
C TRP A 141 1.67 16.26 8.84
N MET A 142 0.61 16.92 8.39
CA MET A 142 0.53 18.39 8.36
C MET A 142 0.57 18.97 9.79
N ASP A 143 -0.11 18.34 10.74
CA ASP A 143 -0.03 18.74 12.16
C ASP A 143 1.36 18.51 12.75
N ALA A 144 2.05 17.45 12.35
CA ALA A 144 3.44 17.22 12.75
C ALA A 144 4.39 18.30 12.20
N ASN A 145 4.16 18.80 10.98
CA ASN A 145 4.92 19.93 10.41
C ASN A 145 4.71 21.24 11.21
N LYS A 146 3.55 21.44 11.83
CA LYS A 146 3.32 22.56 12.75
C LYS A 146 4.12 22.40 14.04
N LYS A 147 4.18 21.18 14.58
CA LYS A 147 4.74 20.87 15.91
C LYS A 147 6.27 20.70 15.92
N TYR A 148 6.83 20.06 14.90
CA TYR A 148 8.25 19.69 14.87
C TYR A 148 8.97 20.36 13.71
N VAL A 149 10.10 21.02 13.99
CA VAL A 149 10.93 21.66 12.96
C VAL A 149 11.54 20.60 12.03
N GLU A 150 12.02 19.49 12.59
CA GLU A 150 12.62 18.37 11.83
C GLU A 150 11.63 17.71 10.86
N ALA A 151 10.32 17.78 11.13
CA ALA A 151 9.30 17.21 10.25
C ALA A 151 9.25 17.94 8.89
N ARG A 152 9.59 19.23 8.88
CA ARG A 152 9.53 20.10 7.71
C ARG A 152 10.54 19.69 6.63
N GLU A 153 11.69 19.14 7.02
CA GLU A 153 12.71 18.67 6.08
C GLU A 153 12.28 17.45 5.25
N LEU A 154 11.19 16.78 5.61
CA LEU A 154 10.77 15.51 5.04
C LEU A 154 9.54 15.67 4.14
N THR A 155 9.57 15.00 2.99
CA THR A 155 8.36 14.80 2.20
C THR A 155 7.45 13.78 2.89
N TYR A 156 6.17 13.71 2.50
CA TYR A 156 5.25 12.72 3.07
C TYR A 156 5.76 11.29 2.86
N ALA A 157 6.32 10.99 1.69
CA ALA A 157 6.91 9.69 1.36
C ALA A 157 8.08 9.29 2.28
N GLU A 158 8.89 10.26 2.66
CA GLU A 158 10.09 10.08 3.49
C GLU A 158 9.76 10.09 4.99
N PHE A 159 8.57 10.55 5.38
CA PHE A 159 8.21 10.77 6.78
C PHE A 159 8.46 9.56 7.71
N PRO A 160 8.13 8.31 7.32
CA PRO A 160 8.36 7.13 8.15
C PRO A 160 9.84 6.83 8.46
N THR A 161 10.77 7.44 7.73
CA THR A 161 12.21 7.29 7.98
C THR A 161 12.61 7.90 9.33
N ARG A 162 11.99 9.02 9.73
CA ARG A 162 12.29 9.74 10.96
C ARG A 162 11.12 9.82 11.93
N PHE A 163 9.91 9.50 11.52
CA PHE A 163 8.72 9.50 12.37
C PHE A 163 8.05 8.13 12.41
N VAL A 164 7.33 7.86 13.51
CA VAL A 164 6.54 6.65 13.72
C VAL A 164 5.08 7.04 13.94
N TRP A 165 4.18 6.41 13.19
CA TRP A 165 2.75 6.57 13.39
C TRP A 165 2.30 5.80 14.63
N LYS A 166 1.68 6.49 15.58
CA LYS A 166 1.06 5.88 16.76
C LYS A 166 -0.43 5.80 16.56
N SER A 167 -0.93 4.65 16.11
CA SER A 167 -2.36 4.50 15.77
C SER A 167 -3.32 4.71 16.94
N SER A 168 -2.88 4.48 18.18
CA SER A 168 -3.68 4.72 19.39
C SER A 168 -3.92 6.20 19.66
N GLU A 169 -2.88 7.02 19.47
CA GLU A 169 -2.90 8.47 19.69
C GLU A 169 -3.27 9.23 18.42
N ARG A 170 -3.13 8.58 17.26
CA ARG A 170 -3.33 9.14 15.92
C ARG A 170 -2.42 10.33 15.63
N GLU A 171 -1.19 10.21 16.11
CA GLU A 171 -0.15 11.21 15.94
C GLU A 171 1.14 10.59 15.44
N TRP A 172 1.95 11.43 14.79
CA TRP A 172 3.32 11.11 14.45
C TRP A 172 4.27 11.55 15.55
N HIS A 173 5.16 10.64 15.94
CA HIS A 173 6.20 10.90 16.92
C HIS A 173 7.59 10.74 16.32
N PRO A 174 8.58 11.54 16.75
CA PRO A 174 9.97 11.33 16.35
C PRO A 174 10.43 9.90 16.66
N ARG A 175 11.03 9.27 15.67
CA ARG A 175 11.53 7.90 15.76
C ARG A 175 12.80 7.89 16.60
N LYS A 176 12.84 6.97 17.58
CA LYS A 176 14.02 6.80 18.44
C LYS A 176 15.12 5.96 17.80
N HIS A 177 14.76 4.89 17.06
CA HIS A 177 15.70 3.95 16.45
C HIS A 177 15.21 3.39 15.10
N GLY A 178 16.18 3.03 14.25
CA GLY A 178 15.95 2.41 12.93
C GLY A 178 15.38 3.38 11.89
N PHE A 179 14.85 2.83 10.80
CA PHE A 179 14.09 3.58 9.78
C PHE A 179 12.97 2.70 9.22
N ALA A 180 11.98 3.33 8.58
CA ALA A 180 10.98 2.64 7.79
C ALA A 180 10.83 3.32 6.42
N ILE A 181 10.39 2.55 5.44
CA ILE A 181 10.10 3.04 4.08
C ILE A 181 8.63 3.40 4.00
N GLY A 182 8.33 4.67 3.70
CA GLY A 182 6.97 5.09 3.37
C GLY A 182 6.59 4.66 1.96
N ARG A 183 5.41 4.05 1.82
CA ARG A 183 4.88 3.64 0.53
C ARG A 183 3.47 4.17 0.32
N MET A 184 3.35 5.14 -0.56
CA MET A 184 2.08 5.67 -1.04
C MET A 184 1.40 4.72 -2.03
N LEU A 185 0.07 4.64 -1.95
CA LEU A 185 -0.77 3.86 -2.87
C LEU A 185 -0.59 4.30 -4.32
N PHE A 186 -0.49 3.33 -5.23
CA PHE A 186 -0.41 3.59 -6.66
C PHE A 186 -1.69 4.27 -7.14
N VAL A 187 -1.53 5.32 -7.94
CA VAL A 187 -2.63 6.05 -8.56
C VAL A 187 -2.35 6.11 -10.06
N PRO A 188 -3.24 5.57 -10.92
CA PRO A 188 -3.15 5.73 -12.38
C PRO A 188 -3.31 7.19 -12.81
N LEU A 189 -2.73 7.56 -13.96
CA LEU A 189 -2.85 8.90 -14.56
C LEU A 189 -4.32 9.33 -14.75
N GLY A 190 -5.19 8.40 -15.12
CA GLY A 190 -6.61 8.67 -15.40
C GLY A 190 -7.45 9.04 -14.16
N CYS A 191 -6.89 8.99 -12.95
CA CYS A 191 -7.60 9.35 -11.72
C CYS A 191 -7.58 10.85 -11.41
N GLY A 192 -7.08 11.70 -12.32
CA GLY A 192 -7.18 13.16 -12.19
C GLY A 192 -6.37 13.73 -11.03
N ASP A 193 -6.99 14.57 -10.21
CA ASP A 193 -6.31 15.37 -9.18
C ASP A 193 -5.55 14.55 -8.14
N ILE A 194 -6.05 13.38 -7.76
CA ILE A 194 -5.37 12.50 -6.80
C ILE A 194 -4.03 11.97 -7.34
N TYR A 195 -3.87 11.89 -8.67
CA TYR A 195 -2.60 11.54 -9.30
C TYR A 195 -1.57 12.67 -9.12
N TYR A 196 -1.97 13.91 -9.38
CA TYR A 196 -1.11 15.08 -9.20
C TYR A 196 -0.75 15.27 -7.73
N LEU A 197 -1.72 15.09 -6.82
CA LEU A 197 -1.45 15.09 -5.38
C LEU A 197 -0.37 14.06 -5.00
N ARG A 198 -0.50 12.81 -5.47
CA ARG A 198 0.51 11.77 -5.22
C ARG A 198 1.90 12.22 -5.68
N ILE A 199 2.01 12.87 -6.84
CA ILE A 199 3.28 13.40 -7.34
C ILE A 199 3.83 14.46 -6.38
N LEU A 200 3.02 15.46 -6.02
CA LEU A 200 3.42 16.55 -5.12
C LEU A 200 3.89 16.02 -3.77
N LEU A 201 3.23 15.00 -3.21
CA LEU A 201 3.60 14.41 -1.92
C LEU A 201 4.99 13.73 -1.90
N ASN A 202 5.60 13.49 -3.07
CA ASN A 202 7.00 13.03 -3.17
C ASN A 202 8.01 14.18 -3.25
N ARG A 203 7.58 15.44 -3.34
CA ARG A 203 8.43 16.59 -3.64
C ARG A 203 8.25 17.73 -2.65
N VAL A 204 7.01 18.01 -2.29
CA VAL A 204 6.64 19.10 -1.39
C VAL A 204 7.05 18.76 0.04
N ARG A 205 7.57 19.76 0.71
CA ARG A 205 8.03 19.74 2.10
C ARG A 205 7.32 20.84 2.87
N GLU A 206 7.24 20.67 4.18
CA GLU A 206 6.69 21.66 5.12
C GLU A 206 5.19 22.00 5.06
N PRO A 207 4.28 21.33 4.32
CA PRO A 207 2.90 21.80 4.28
C PRO A 207 2.23 21.59 5.63
N THR A 208 1.60 22.65 6.15
CA THR A 208 0.84 22.63 7.40
C THR A 208 -0.67 22.49 7.17
N ASN A 209 -1.10 22.56 5.91
CA ASN A 209 -2.48 22.34 5.49
C ASN A 209 -2.51 21.87 4.01
N PHE A 210 -3.70 21.58 3.50
CA PHE A 210 -3.90 21.12 2.13
C PHE A 210 -3.54 22.17 1.08
N GLU A 211 -3.85 23.44 1.33
CA GLU A 211 -3.61 24.52 0.36
C GLU A 211 -2.12 24.74 0.14
N GLU A 212 -1.32 24.64 1.21
CA GLU A 212 0.14 24.74 1.17
C GLU A 212 0.82 23.62 0.36
N ILE A 213 0.14 22.49 0.10
CA ILE A 213 0.67 21.48 -0.82
C ILE A 213 0.81 22.06 -2.24
N MET A 214 -0.06 23.00 -2.61
CA MET A 214 -0.04 23.66 -3.91
C MET A 214 0.81 24.94 -3.90
N ASN A 215 1.50 25.27 -2.80
CA ASN A 215 2.39 26.42 -2.76
C ASN A 215 3.78 26.01 -3.27
N ILE A 216 4.15 26.50 -4.45
CA ILE A 216 5.46 26.24 -5.06
C ILE A 216 6.27 27.53 -5.07
N ASN A 217 7.41 27.54 -4.39
CA ASN A 217 8.32 28.69 -4.31
C ASN A 217 7.65 30.00 -3.84
N GLY A 218 6.65 29.92 -2.96
CA GLY A 218 5.92 31.08 -2.43
C GLY A 218 4.72 31.52 -3.27
N PHE A 219 4.44 30.86 -4.40
CA PHE A 219 3.26 31.11 -5.21
C PHE A 219 2.20 30.04 -4.96
N GLN A 220 0.98 30.50 -4.64
CA GLN A 220 -0.18 29.62 -4.48
C GLN A 220 -0.79 29.31 -5.85
N TYR A 221 -0.91 28.02 -6.18
CA TYR A 221 -1.57 27.56 -7.41
C TYR A 221 -3.00 27.11 -7.13
N ASN A 222 -3.88 27.28 -8.13
CA ASN A 222 -5.31 26.95 -8.02
C ASN A 222 -5.61 25.46 -8.30
N SER A 223 -4.68 24.75 -8.93
CA SER A 223 -4.82 23.33 -9.27
C SER A 223 -3.56 22.56 -8.90
N LEU A 224 -3.75 21.32 -8.43
CA LEU A 224 -2.66 20.36 -8.19
C LEU A 224 -1.86 20.09 -9.47
N ARG A 225 -2.51 20.13 -10.64
CA ARG A 225 -1.86 19.97 -11.94
C ARG A 225 -0.92 21.14 -12.23
N ASP A 226 -1.37 22.37 -11.98
CA ASP A 226 -0.56 23.58 -12.21
C ASP A 226 0.64 23.64 -11.26
N ALA A 227 0.46 23.23 -10.00
CA ALA A 227 1.56 23.08 -9.05
C ALA A 227 2.59 22.02 -9.52
N CYS A 228 2.13 20.90 -10.09
CA CYS A 228 3.05 19.91 -10.69
C CYS A 228 3.79 20.47 -11.90
N TYR A 229 3.12 21.27 -12.74
CA TYR A 229 3.75 21.96 -13.87
C TYR A 229 4.82 22.96 -13.41
N ALA A 230 4.53 23.75 -12.38
CA ALA A 230 5.48 24.72 -11.83
C ALA A 230 6.76 24.05 -11.29
N LEU A 231 6.65 22.82 -10.79
CA LEU A 231 7.79 21.99 -10.37
C LEU A 231 8.51 21.27 -11.52
N GLY A 232 8.05 21.42 -12.78
CA GLY A 232 8.60 20.73 -13.93
C GLY A 232 8.43 19.20 -13.88
N LEU A 233 7.38 18.71 -13.21
CA LEU A 233 7.14 17.28 -13.00
C LEU A 233 6.27 16.65 -14.09
N LEU A 234 5.72 17.48 -14.98
CA LEU A 234 4.93 17.09 -16.12
C LEU A 234 5.66 17.59 -17.36
N ASP A 235 5.98 16.69 -18.29
CA ASP A 235 6.35 17.09 -19.64
C ASP A 235 5.13 17.76 -20.28
N ASP A 236 5.28 19.00 -20.71
CA ASP A 236 4.27 19.67 -21.52
C ASP A 236 4.78 19.90 -22.93
N ASN A 237 3.86 19.86 -23.89
CA ASN A 237 4.02 20.33 -25.24
C ASN A 237 4.15 21.87 -25.33
N LYS A 238 4.48 22.54 -24.23
CA LYS A 238 4.57 24.00 -24.14
C LYS A 238 5.65 24.55 -25.06
N GLU A 239 6.76 23.84 -25.24
CA GLU A 239 7.75 24.13 -26.30
C GLU A 239 7.10 24.14 -27.69
N TYR A 240 6.18 23.23 -27.99
CA TYR A 240 5.47 23.22 -29.27
C TYR A 240 4.46 24.36 -29.39
N VAL A 241 3.77 24.71 -28.29
CA VAL A 241 2.83 25.84 -28.27
C VAL A 241 3.57 27.17 -28.42
N ASP A 242 4.64 27.36 -27.66
CA ASP A 242 5.50 28.54 -27.72
C ASP A 242 6.19 28.65 -29.09
N GLY A 243 6.66 27.54 -29.66
CA GLY A 243 7.21 27.52 -31.02
C GLY A 243 6.18 27.81 -32.12
N ILE A 244 4.92 27.41 -31.95
CA ILE A 244 3.84 27.80 -32.87
C ILE A 244 3.53 29.30 -32.73
N VAL A 245 3.50 29.83 -31.50
CA VAL A 245 3.24 31.27 -31.26
C VAL A 245 4.39 32.14 -31.75
N GLU A 246 5.65 31.70 -31.62
CA GLU A 246 6.82 32.37 -32.18
C GLU A 246 6.80 32.36 -33.71
N ALA A 247 6.38 31.26 -34.34
CA ALA A 247 6.27 31.16 -35.81
C ALA A 247 5.09 31.95 -36.41
N ILE A 248 4.13 32.40 -35.58
CA ILE A 248 2.99 33.23 -36.00
C ILE A 248 3.33 34.73 -35.93
N ASN A 249 4.40 35.11 -35.22
CA ASN A 249 4.96 36.48 -35.21
C ASN A 249 6.10 36.66 -36.22
#